data_AF-A0A8J4FC95-F1
#
_entry.id   AF-A0A8J4FC95-F1
#
_cell.length_a   1.000
_cell.length_b   1.000
_cell.length_c   1.000
_cell.angle_alpha   90.00
_cell.angle_beta   90.00
_cell.angle_gamma   90.00
#
_symmetry.space_group_name_H-M   'P 1'
#
loop_
_entity.id
_entity.type
_entity.pdbx_description
1 polymer ?
#
loop_
_entity_poly.entity_id
_entity_poly.type
_entity_poly.pdbx_seq_one_letter_code
_entity_poly.pdbx_strand_id
1 'polypeptide(L)'
;MAGAKTEVEGLMLRLLADLGCAELIDATVFDYACGVLQSIIDEDGGEDEENLAHLDALLVGACGEPYEAHTEAERQEQWAKLVQEARRTPVAALGPEPQDAGTATVQRRATAPSLSSWQGPADRSKDPVGELRQTSSVVEELKVLCSEVVSEAFLQYALERKFHLDAEALAAWLLDSDLLELQNAEALWEQQQERELQNEENARSLRERNKQQILQKFDLRPVALPKDSKKVGKAEPSLELWTGKQTQQSTVRYLDGRVVTTKGEKFIIEKTGEEWDGGSRGKVYTKGKRGKGFV
;
A
#
# COMPACT_ATOMS: atom_id res chain seq x y z
N MET A 1 -18.96 1.77 16.32
CA MET A 1 -18.04 1.66 15.18
C MET A 1 -16.93 0.63 15.40
N ALA A 2 -16.41 0.40 16.62
CA ALA A 2 -15.37 -0.61 16.84
C ALA A 2 -15.80 -2.07 16.57
N GLY A 3 -17.08 -2.42 16.76
CA GLY A 3 -17.57 -3.80 16.57
C GLY A 3 -17.73 -4.26 15.12
N ALA A 4 -18.08 -3.36 14.19
CA ALA A 4 -18.25 -3.73 12.78
C ALA A 4 -16.91 -4.12 12.14
N LYS A 5 -15.84 -3.39 12.49
CA LYS A 5 -14.48 -3.68 11.99
C LYS A 5 -14.05 -5.12 12.34
N THR A 6 -14.34 -5.56 13.57
CA THR A 6 -13.93 -6.90 14.03
C THR A 6 -14.69 -8.04 13.36
N GLU A 7 -15.91 -7.82 12.90
CA GLU A 7 -16.69 -8.84 12.19
C GLU A 7 -16.17 -9.04 10.76
N VAL A 8 -15.91 -7.94 10.05
CA VAL A 8 -15.32 -7.97 8.69
C VAL A 8 -13.92 -8.57 8.69
N GLU A 9 -13.09 -8.22 9.67
CA GLU A 9 -11.78 -8.84 9.86
C GLU A 9 -11.90 -10.37 10.07
N GLY A 10 -12.87 -10.83 10.87
CA GLY A 10 -13.10 -12.25 11.11
C GLY A 10 -13.56 -13.01 9.85
N LEU A 11 -14.45 -12.43 9.06
CA LEU A 11 -14.88 -13.02 7.78
C LEU A 11 -13.73 -13.09 6.78
N MET A 12 -12.94 -12.01 6.67
CA MET A 12 -11.78 -11.94 5.79
C MET A 12 -10.74 -13.00 6.15
N LEU A 13 -10.40 -13.16 7.43
CA LEU A 13 -9.45 -14.19 7.89
C LEU A 13 -9.95 -15.60 7.60
N ARG A 14 -11.25 -15.85 7.76
CA ARG A 14 -11.84 -17.16 7.45
C ARG A 14 -11.71 -17.48 5.97
N LEU A 15 -12.02 -16.53 5.09
CA LEU A 15 -11.87 -16.71 3.65
C LEU A 15 -10.41 -16.93 3.26
N LEU A 16 -9.48 -16.12 3.79
CA LEU A 16 -8.06 -16.29 3.51
C LEU A 16 -7.53 -17.63 4.05
N ALA A 17 -8.07 -18.15 5.15
CA ALA A 17 -7.73 -19.48 5.64
C ALA A 17 -8.26 -20.58 4.72
N ASP A 18 -9.49 -20.45 4.21
CA ASP A 18 -10.07 -21.39 3.25
C ASP A 18 -9.29 -21.41 1.92
N LEU A 19 -8.68 -20.28 1.54
CA LEU A 19 -7.78 -20.10 0.39
C LEU A 19 -6.30 -20.43 0.70
N GLY A 20 -5.95 -20.85 1.91
CA GLY A 20 -4.57 -21.16 2.30
C GLY A 20 -3.61 -19.96 2.34
N CYS A 21 -4.14 -18.73 2.44
CA CYS A 21 -3.41 -17.46 2.35
C CYS A 21 -3.26 -16.73 3.70
N ALA A 22 -3.86 -17.23 4.78
CA ALA A 22 -3.97 -16.51 6.05
C ALA A 22 -2.62 -16.09 6.68
N GLU A 23 -1.54 -16.85 6.44
CA GLU A 23 -0.21 -16.56 6.99
C GLU A 23 0.68 -15.70 6.08
N LEU A 24 0.27 -15.50 4.82
CA LEU A 24 1.10 -14.85 3.79
C LEU A 24 0.80 -13.36 3.65
N ILE A 25 -0.40 -12.92 4.04
CA ILE A 25 -0.82 -11.54 3.85
C ILE A 25 -0.14 -10.58 4.82
N ASP A 26 0.42 -9.49 4.30
CA ASP A 26 0.96 -8.41 5.11
C ASP A 26 -0.17 -7.70 5.89
N ALA A 27 0.10 -7.33 7.15
CA ALA A 27 -0.89 -6.72 8.03
C ALA A 27 -1.49 -5.41 7.47
N THR A 28 -0.70 -4.62 6.74
CA THR A 28 -1.17 -3.36 6.15
C THR A 28 -2.08 -3.60 4.95
N VAL A 29 -1.77 -4.62 4.15
CA VAL A 29 -2.62 -5.05 3.03
C VAL A 29 -3.93 -5.63 3.55
N PHE A 30 -3.86 -6.44 4.59
CA PHE A 30 -5.04 -7.00 5.25
C PHE A 30 -5.97 -5.91 5.80
N ASP A 31 -5.42 -4.93 6.54
CA ASP A 31 -6.20 -3.80 7.06
C ASP A 31 -6.88 -2.99 5.94
N TYR A 32 -6.17 -2.77 4.82
CA TYR A 32 -6.73 -2.08 3.65
C TYR A 32 -7.83 -2.91 2.97
N ALA A 33 -7.61 -4.21 2.80
CA ALA A 33 -8.58 -5.14 2.22
C ALA A 33 -9.88 -5.18 3.06
N CYS A 34 -9.77 -5.21 4.39
CA CYS A 34 -10.91 -5.09 5.29
C CYS A 34 -11.64 -3.75 5.14
N GLY A 35 -10.91 -2.64 4.91
CA GLY A 35 -11.49 -1.32 4.66
C GLY A 35 -12.31 -1.26 3.38
N VAL A 36 -11.80 -1.83 2.28
CA VAL A 36 -12.52 -1.95 1.00
C VAL A 36 -13.76 -2.84 1.15
N LEU A 37 -13.63 -3.96 1.84
CA LEU A 37 -14.76 -4.85 2.07
C LEU A 37 -15.85 -4.17 2.92
N GLN A 38 -15.46 -3.40 3.95
CA GLN A 38 -16.39 -2.62 4.76
C GLN A 38 -17.12 -1.57 3.92
N SER A 39 -16.44 -0.87 3.00
CA SER A 39 -17.11 0.10 2.13
C SER A 39 -18.12 -0.55 1.19
N ILE A 40 -17.83 -1.74 0.65
CA ILE A 40 -18.79 -2.52 -0.15
C ILE A 40 -20.02 -2.89 0.68
N ILE A 41 -19.83 -3.26 1.96
CA ILE A 41 -20.94 -3.62 2.84
C ILE A 41 -21.82 -2.41 3.15
N ASP A 42 -21.20 -1.25 3.38
CA ASP A 42 -21.88 -0.01 3.80
C ASP A 42 -22.53 0.76 2.63
N GLU A 43 -22.04 0.59 1.40
CA GLU A 43 -22.57 1.25 0.21
C GLU A 43 -23.68 0.41 -0.46
N ASP A 44 -24.78 1.06 -0.85
CA ASP A 44 -25.93 0.45 -1.54
C ASP A 44 -25.58 0.14 -3.02
N GLY A 45 -24.69 -0.84 -3.24
CA GLY A 45 -24.61 -1.65 -4.46
C GLY A 45 -24.13 -1.00 -5.75
N GLY A 46 -23.74 0.28 -5.74
CA GLY A 46 -23.38 1.02 -6.95
C GLY A 46 -22.02 0.66 -7.53
N GLU A 47 -21.05 0.34 -6.68
CA GLU A 47 -19.63 0.14 -7.05
C GLU A 47 -19.08 -1.22 -6.58
N ASP A 48 -19.95 -2.16 -6.20
CA ASP A 48 -19.56 -3.46 -5.64
C ASP A 48 -18.61 -4.23 -6.59
N GLU A 49 -18.87 -4.23 -7.89
CA GLU A 49 -18.09 -5.00 -8.87
C GLU A 49 -16.66 -4.44 -9.06
N GLU A 50 -16.51 -3.11 -9.12
CA GLU A 50 -15.19 -2.47 -9.27
C GLU A 50 -14.37 -2.62 -7.98
N ASN A 51 -15.00 -2.48 -6.82
CA ASN A 51 -14.36 -2.66 -5.53
C ASN A 51 -13.95 -4.13 -5.29
N LEU A 52 -14.76 -5.10 -5.74
CA LEU A 52 -14.41 -6.53 -5.69
C LEU A 52 -13.26 -6.88 -6.64
N ALA A 53 -13.24 -6.32 -7.85
CA ALA A 53 -12.12 -6.52 -8.78
C ALA A 53 -10.82 -5.93 -8.22
N HIS A 54 -10.88 -4.76 -7.58
CA HIS A 54 -9.74 -4.15 -6.89
C HIS A 54 -9.24 -4.99 -5.73
N LEU A 55 -10.15 -5.56 -4.93
CA LEU A 55 -9.82 -6.46 -3.83
C LEU A 55 -9.13 -7.74 -4.33
N ASP A 56 -9.61 -8.32 -5.43
CA ASP A 56 -8.99 -9.50 -6.04
C ASP A 56 -7.57 -9.18 -6.51
N ALA A 57 -7.36 -8.08 -7.24
CA ALA A 57 -6.04 -7.67 -7.72
C ALA A 57 -5.04 -7.40 -6.58
N LEU A 58 -5.51 -6.80 -5.48
CA LEU A 58 -4.71 -6.58 -4.28
C LEU A 58 -4.23 -7.91 -3.68
N LEU A 59 -5.12 -8.90 -3.59
CA LEU A 59 -4.84 -10.18 -2.95
C LEU A 59 -4.04 -11.12 -3.84
N VAL A 60 -4.21 -11.07 -5.17
CA VAL A 60 -3.30 -11.73 -6.12
C VAL A 60 -1.86 -11.28 -5.85
N GLY A 61 -1.62 -9.97 -5.75
CA GLY A 61 -0.29 -9.42 -5.50
C GLY A 61 0.29 -9.72 -4.12
N ALA A 62 -0.57 -9.88 -3.09
CA ALA A 62 -0.13 -10.07 -1.71
C ALA A 62 0.01 -11.54 -1.31
N CYS A 63 -0.85 -12.40 -1.82
CA CYS A 63 -0.93 -13.81 -1.41
C CYS A 63 -0.20 -14.76 -2.38
N GLY A 64 0.00 -14.37 -3.65
CA GLY A 64 0.75 -15.15 -4.63
C GLY A 64 0.08 -16.46 -5.05
N GLU A 65 0.88 -17.50 -5.30
CA GLU A 65 0.44 -18.77 -5.89
C GLU A 65 -0.74 -19.46 -5.18
N PRO A 66 -0.83 -19.51 -3.84
CA PRO A 66 -1.96 -20.13 -3.15
C PRO A 66 -3.31 -19.48 -3.49
N TYR A 67 -3.32 -18.16 -3.71
CA TYR A 67 -4.52 -17.43 -4.11
C TYR A 67 -4.83 -17.63 -5.59
N GLU A 68 -3.79 -17.64 -6.45
CA GLU A 68 -3.92 -17.88 -7.89
C GLU A 68 -4.31 -19.32 -8.25
N ALA A 69 -4.13 -20.28 -7.34
CA ALA A 69 -4.54 -21.67 -7.53
C ALA A 69 -6.07 -21.81 -7.74
N HIS A 70 -6.85 -20.84 -7.29
CA HIS A 70 -8.29 -20.75 -7.51
C HIS A 70 -8.57 -19.94 -8.78
N THR A 71 -9.56 -20.36 -9.57
CA THR A 71 -9.95 -19.61 -10.77
C THR A 71 -10.58 -18.27 -10.39
N GLU A 72 -10.45 -17.25 -11.25
CA GLU A 72 -11.01 -15.92 -11.01
C GLU A 72 -12.52 -15.97 -10.70
N ALA A 73 -13.27 -16.83 -11.40
CA ALA A 73 -14.69 -17.03 -11.16
C ALA A 73 -15.00 -17.60 -9.76
N GLU A 74 -14.20 -18.56 -9.28
CA GLU A 74 -14.37 -19.14 -7.93
C GLU A 74 -14.06 -18.10 -6.86
N ARG A 75 -13.01 -17.29 -7.04
CA ARG A 75 -12.66 -16.21 -6.11
C ARG A 75 -13.77 -15.17 -6.05
N GLN A 76 -14.26 -14.70 -7.20
CA GLN A 76 -15.37 -13.76 -7.29
C GLN A 76 -16.66 -14.31 -6.64
N GLU A 77 -16.98 -15.59 -6.85
CA GLU A 77 -18.13 -16.24 -6.19
C GLU A 77 -17.98 -16.25 -4.66
N GLN A 78 -16.78 -16.57 -4.16
CA GLN A 78 -16.49 -16.54 -2.73
C GLN A 78 -16.60 -15.13 -2.14
N TRP A 79 -16.10 -14.11 -2.84
CA TRP A 79 -16.27 -12.71 -2.44
C TRP A 79 -17.73 -12.29 -2.38
N ALA A 80 -18.50 -12.58 -3.43
CA ALA A 80 -19.93 -12.28 -3.47
C ALA A 80 -20.68 -12.96 -2.32
N LYS A 81 -20.33 -14.21 -2.01
CA LYS A 81 -20.89 -14.95 -0.87
C LYS A 81 -20.53 -14.30 0.47
N LEU A 82 -19.29 -13.87 0.65
CA LEU A 82 -18.83 -13.21 1.86
C LEU A 82 -19.53 -11.85 2.06
N VAL A 83 -19.66 -11.05 1.01
CA VAL A 83 -20.41 -9.78 1.05
C VAL A 83 -21.88 -10.02 1.41
N GLN A 84 -22.51 -11.05 0.84
CA GLN A 84 -23.88 -11.43 1.21
C GLN A 84 -23.99 -11.90 2.66
N GLU A 85 -23.01 -12.67 3.17
CA GLU A 85 -22.97 -13.12 4.57
C GLU A 85 -22.82 -11.92 5.52
N ALA A 86 -21.93 -10.98 5.20
CA ALA A 86 -21.74 -9.77 5.99
C ALA A 86 -23.00 -8.89 6.00
N ARG A 87 -23.66 -8.69 4.85
CA ARG A 87 -24.92 -7.93 4.76
C ARG A 87 -26.10 -8.63 5.46
N ARG A 88 -26.09 -9.96 5.50
CA ARG A 88 -27.14 -10.76 6.16
C ARG A 88 -26.96 -10.84 7.67
N THR A 89 -25.73 -10.71 8.16
CA THR A 89 -25.46 -10.66 9.60
C THR A 89 -26.11 -9.36 10.08
N PRO A 90 -27.31 -9.44 10.69
CA PRO A 90 -27.94 -8.22 11.16
C PRO A 90 -26.97 -7.70 12.21
N VAL A 91 -26.66 -6.40 12.15
CA VAL A 91 -26.10 -5.67 13.30
C VAL A 91 -27.13 -5.84 14.40
N ALA A 92 -27.03 -6.96 15.12
CA ALA A 92 -28.02 -7.43 16.04
C ALA A 92 -28.02 -6.41 17.16
N ALA A 93 -29.05 -5.56 17.14
CA ALA A 93 -29.50 -4.69 18.19
C ALA A 93 -28.53 -4.63 19.38
N LEU A 94 -27.55 -3.74 19.30
CA LEU A 94 -26.98 -3.07 20.47
C LEU A 94 -28.12 -2.28 21.12
N GLY A 95 -29.04 -3.00 21.76
CA GLY A 95 -29.80 -2.47 22.87
C GLY A 95 -28.80 -2.01 23.93
N PRO A 96 -29.11 -0.96 24.70
CA PRO A 96 -28.23 -0.48 25.75
C PRO A 96 -27.95 -1.63 26.72
N GLU A 97 -26.71 -2.12 26.73
CA GLU A 97 -26.27 -3.09 27.72
C GLU A 97 -26.41 -2.46 29.11
N PRO A 98 -27.07 -3.14 30.07
CA PRO A 98 -27.05 -2.72 31.46
C PRO A 98 -25.61 -2.82 31.95
N GLN A 99 -25.10 -1.70 32.44
CA GLN A 99 -23.86 -1.62 33.20
C GLN A 99 -24.01 -2.47 34.45
N ASP A 100 -23.60 -3.73 34.40
CA ASP A 100 -23.43 -4.54 35.59
C ASP A 100 -21.95 -4.86 35.83
N ALA A 101 -21.58 -4.60 37.07
CA ALA A 101 -20.22 -4.54 37.56
C ALA A 101 -19.56 -5.92 37.55
N GLY A 102 -18.39 -6.02 36.91
CA GLY A 102 -17.58 -7.23 36.90
C GLY A 102 -16.15 -6.94 36.49
N THR A 103 -15.42 -6.20 37.32
CA THR A 103 -13.97 -6.04 37.20
C THR A 103 -13.26 -7.38 37.32
N ALA A 104 -12.93 -8.00 36.20
CA ALA A 104 -11.91 -9.04 36.10
C ALA A 104 -10.71 -8.47 35.34
N THR A 105 -9.77 -7.91 36.10
CA THR A 105 -8.47 -7.42 35.62
C THR A 105 -7.63 -8.60 35.15
N VAL A 106 -7.64 -8.88 33.85
CA VAL A 106 -6.66 -9.77 33.21
C VAL A 106 -5.39 -8.95 32.94
N GLN A 107 -4.38 -9.13 33.79
CA GLN A 107 -3.03 -8.63 33.57
C GLN A 107 -2.42 -9.31 32.33
N ARG A 108 -2.47 -8.65 31.16
CA ARG A 108 -1.53 -8.93 30.08
C ARG A 108 -0.22 -8.20 30.37
N ARG A 109 0.78 -8.99 30.80
CA ARG A 109 2.16 -8.59 31.00
C ARG A 109 2.78 -8.27 29.65
N ALA A 110 2.77 -6.99 29.27
CA ALA A 110 3.53 -6.49 28.13
C ALA A 110 5.01 -6.40 28.52
N THR A 111 5.81 -7.39 28.12
CA THR A 111 7.26 -7.24 28.02
C THR A 111 7.55 -6.38 26.81
N ALA A 112 7.87 -5.10 27.05
CA ALA A 112 8.40 -4.20 26.04
C ALA A 112 9.75 -4.74 25.53
N PRO A 113 9.93 -4.92 24.21
CA PRO A 113 11.27 -5.10 23.68
C PRO A 113 12.01 -3.76 23.80
N SER A 114 13.09 -3.81 24.58
CA SER A 114 14.12 -2.80 24.70
C SER A 114 14.59 -2.35 23.30
N LEU A 115 14.33 -1.09 22.97
CA LEU A 115 14.96 -0.34 21.88
C LEU A 115 16.46 -0.17 22.18
N SER A 116 17.23 -1.24 22.00
CA SER A 116 18.69 -1.17 21.96
C SER A 116 19.13 -0.91 20.53
N SER A 117 19.67 0.30 20.32
CA SER A 117 20.85 0.50 19.48
C SER A 117 20.75 0.04 18.02
N TRP A 118 20.12 0.87 17.18
CA TRP A 118 20.46 0.95 15.76
C TRP A 118 21.85 1.57 15.62
N GLN A 119 22.88 0.75 15.85
CA GLN A 119 24.21 0.97 15.28
C GLN A 119 24.15 0.40 13.87
N GLY A 120 23.84 1.26 12.91
CA GLY A 120 23.97 0.91 11.50
C GLY A 120 25.43 0.52 11.23
N PRO A 121 25.69 -0.62 10.56
CA PRO A 121 27.03 -0.89 10.08
C PRO A 121 27.36 0.19 9.04
N ALA A 122 28.39 0.95 9.38
CA ALA A 122 29.04 1.88 8.49
C ALA A 122 29.46 1.17 7.21
N ASP A 123 29.19 1.85 6.10
CA ASP A 123 30.14 1.99 5.01
C ASP A 123 30.56 0.70 4.27
N ARG A 124 29.70 0.30 3.33
CA ARG A 124 30.14 -0.38 2.11
C ARG A 124 29.62 0.39 0.91
N SER A 125 30.29 1.48 0.58
CA SER A 125 30.31 2.00 -0.79
C SER A 125 30.96 0.96 -1.70
N LYS A 126 30.22 -0.10 -2.05
CA LYS A 126 30.57 -0.96 -3.18
C LYS A 126 30.22 -0.17 -4.43
N ASP A 127 31.24 0.25 -5.17
CA ASP A 127 31.07 0.87 -6.47
C ASP A 127 30.29 -0.09 -7.38
N PRO A 128 29.06 0.24 -7.81
CA PRO A 128 28.23 -0.66 -8.62
C PRO A 128 28.87 -0.98 -9.98
N VAL A 129 29.80 -0.12 -10.42
CA VAL A 129 30.54 -0.27 -11.67
C VAL A 129 31.55 -1.42 -11.62
N GLY A 130 32.06 -1.77 -10.44
CA GLY A 130 33.00 -2.88 -10.26
C GLY A 130 32.31 -4.26 -10.35
N GLU A 131 31.10 -4.37 -9.79
CA GLU A 131 30.33 -5.62 -9.78
C GLU A 131 29.81 -5.98 -11.18
N LEU A 132 29.34 -5.00 -11.97
CA LEU A 132 28.88 -5.22 -13.35
C LEU A 132 29.96 -5.76 -14.30
N ARG A 133 31.24 -5.43 -14.07
CA ARG A 133 32.33 -5.96 -14.91
C ARG A 133 32.71 -7.39 -14.55
N GLN A 134 32.57 -7.76 -13.29
CA GLN A 134 32.85 -9.13 -12.84
C GLN A 134 31.77 -10.10 -13.33
N THR A 135 30.50 -9.69 -13.33
CA THR A 135 29.41 -10.54 -13.82
C THR A 135 29.53 -10.87 -15.31
N SER A 136 29.87 -9.89 -16.15
CA SER A 136 30.06 -10.12 -17.59
C SER A 136 31.16 -11.14 -17.90
N SER A 137 32.29 -11.09 -17.19
CA SER A 137 33.37 -12.08 -17.36
C SER A 137 32.93 -13.49 -16.96
N VAL A 138 32.20 -13.62 -15.86
CA VAL A 138 31.68 -14.90 -15.37
C VAL A 138 30.66 -15.49 -16.35
N VAL A 139 29.77 -14.66 -16.90
CA VAL A 139 28.77 -15.12 -17.87
C VAL A 139 29.41 -15.67 -19.14
N GLU A 140 30.50 -15.06 -19.64
CA GLU A 140 31.25 -15.58 -20.78
C GLU A 140 31.88 -16.95 -20.49
N GLU A 141 32.44 -17.15 -19.28
CA GLU A 141 32.98 -18.44 -18.86
C GLU A 141 31.88 -19.52 -18.77
N LEU A 142 30.72 -19.18 -18.21
CA LEU A 142 29.57 -20.09 -18.12
C LEU A 142 28.99 -20.42 -19.51
N LYS A 143 28.99 -19.47 -20.44
CA LYS A 143 28.53 -19.67 -21.82
C LYS A 143 29.40 -20.69 -22.57
N VAL A 144 30.71 -20.68 -22.32
CA VAL A 144 31.63 -21.69 -22.86
C VAL A 144 31.31 -23.07 -22.29
N LEU A 145 30.98 -23.18 -20.99
CA LEU A 145 30.57 -24.45 -20.39
C LEU A 145 29.30 -25.03 -21.03
N CYS A 146 28.34 -24.18 -21.37
CA CYS A 146 27.07 -24.59 -21.99
C CYS A 146 27.13 -24.77 -23.50
N SER A 147 28.32 -24.73 -24.12
CA SER A 147 28.50 -24.84 -25.58
C SER A 147 27.63 -23.85 -26.38
N GLU A 148 27.42 -22.64 -25.85
CA GLU A 148 26.60 -21.57 -26.46
C GLU A 148 25.11 -21.90 -26.68
N VAL A 149 24.58 -22.94 -26.01
CA VAL A 149 23.18 -23.35 -26.23
C VAL A 149 22.19 -22.37 -25.61
N VAL A 150 22.60 -21.69 -24.54
CA VAL A 150 21.77 -20.77 -23.75
C VAL A 150 22.22 -19.34 -24.00
N SER A 151 21.28 -18.40 -24.12
CA SER A 151 21.61 -16.99 -24.33
C SER A 151 22.34 -16.37 -23.13
N GLU A 152 23.21 -15.40 -23.45
CA GLU A 152 23.95 -14.61 -22.47
C GLU A 152 23.01 -13.84 -21.53
N ALA A 153 21.90 -13.32 -22.06
CA ALA A 153 20.92 -12.57 -21.29
C ALA A 153 20.21 -13.46 -20.26
N PHE A 154 19.87 -14.71 -20.61
CA PHE A 154 19.31 -15.66 -19.66
C PHE A 154 20.32 -16.04 -18.57
N LEU A 155 21.58 -16.29 -18.93
CA LEU A 155 22.64 -16.59 -17.95
C LEU A 155 22.85 -15.43 -16.97
N GLN A 156 22.86 -14.20 -17.47
CA GLN A 156 22.94 -13.01 -16.63
C GLN A 156 21.73 -12.90 -15.69
N TYR A 157 20.51 -13.09 -16.20
CA TYR A 157 19.29 -13.11 -15.40
C TYR A 157 19.35 -14.18 -14.31
N ALA A 158 19.70 -15.42 -14.66
CA ALA A 158 19.78 -16.52 -13.71
C ALA A 158 20.81 -16.24 -12.61
N LEU A 159 21.97 -15.70 -12.98
CA LEU A 159 23.02 -15.32 -12.03
C LEU A 159 22.51 -14.24 -11.06
N GLU A 160 21.93 -13.16 -11.56
CA GLU A 160 21.52 -12.02 -10.72
C GLU A 160 20.28 -12.33 -9.86
N ARG A 161 19.27 -13.00 -10.43
CA ARG A 161 17.95 -13.16 -9.82
C ARG A 161 17.75 -14.51 -9.14
N LYS A 162 18.18 -15.60 -9.77
CA LYS A 162 17.92 -16.97 -9.28
C LYS A 162 19.00 -17.47 -8.33
N PHE A 163 20.26 -17.14 -8.60
CA PHE A 163 21.41 -17.63 -7.83
C PHE A 163 22.13 -16.53 -7.03
N HIS A 164 21.60 -15.30 -7.01
CA HIS A 164 22.11 -14.20 -6.19
C HIS A 164 23.62 -13.94 -6.33
N LEU A 165 24.12 -13.97 -7.57
CA LEU A 165 25.53 -13.81 -7.96
C LEU A 165 26.44 -14.99 -7.56
N ASP A 166 25.89 -16.16 -7.22
CA ASP A 166 26.65 -17.38 -7.01
C ASP A 166 26.90 -18.11 -8.34
N ALA A 167 28.11 -17.91 -8.88
CA ALA A 167 28.54 -18.51 -10.13
C ALA A 167 28.73 -20.03 -10.04
N GLU A 168 29.16 -20.54 -8.87
CA GLU A 168 29.42 -21.97 -8.68
C GLU A 168 28.10 -22.75 -8.64
N ALA A 169 27.10 -22.21 -7.92
CA ALA A 169 25.77 -22.81 -7.88
C ALA A 169 25.10 -22.81 -9.26
N LEU A 170 25.23 -21.72 -10.02
CA LEU A 170 24.73 -21.65 -11.39
C LEU A 170 25.45 -22.65 -12.31
N ALA A 171 26.78 -22.74 -12.24
CA ALA A 171 27.56 -23.71 -13.02
C ALA A 171 27.16 -25.16 -12.70
N ALA A 172 26.99 -25.49 -11.42
CA ALA A 172 26.54 -26.82 -11.01
C ALA A 172 25.15 -27.13 -11.60
N TRP A 173 24.21 -26.20 -11.50
CA TRP A 173 22.88 -26.37 -12.11
C TRP A 173 22.94 -26.54 -13.63
N LEU A 174 23.79 -25.79 -14.33
CA LEU A 174 23.97 -25.90 -15.78
C LEU A 174 24.55 -27.25 -16.21
N LEU A 175 25.42 -27.85 -15.38
CA LEU A 175 26.01 -29.17 -15.64
C LEU A 175 25.06 -30.32 -15.28
N ASP A 176 24.21 -30.13 -14.27
CA ASP A 176 23.26 -31.13 -13.81
C ASP A 176 21.98 -31.18 -14.67
N SER A 177 21.61 -30.07 -15.33
CA SER A 177 20.41 -29.99 -16.18
C SER A 177 20.66 -30.45 -17.62
N ASP A 178 19.68 -31.15 -18.18
CA ASP A 178 19.69 -31.56 -19.57
C ASP A 178 19.48 -30.36 -20.52
N LEU A 179 19.96 -30.49 -21.76
CA LEU A 179 19.81 -29.47 -22.80
C LEU A 179 18.36 -28.97 -22.97
N LEU A 180 17.42 -29.90 -22.93
CA LEU A 180 16.00 -29.63 -23.11
C LEU A 180 15.41 -28.89 -21.89
N GLU A 181 15.90 -29.16 -20.68
CA GLU A 181 15.53 -28.41 -19.48
C GLU A 181 16.03 -26.98 -19.54
N LEU A 182 17.27 -26.77 -19.98
CA LEU A 182 17.85 -25.44 -20.15
C LEU A 182 17.07 -24.61 -21.18
N GLN A 183 16.74 -25.20 -22.33
CA GLN A 183 15.92 -24.54 -23.36
C GLN A 183 14.50 -24.20 -22.87
N ASN A 184 13.88 -25.11 -22.10
CA ASN A 184 12.57 -24.84 -21.52
C ASN A 184 12.63 -23.71 -20.48
N ALA A 185 13.68 -23.70 -19.65
CA ALA A 185 13.88 -22.64 -18.66
C ALA A 185 14.10 -21.27 -19.33
N GLU A 186 14.85 -21.23 -20.42
CA GLU A 186 15.04 -20.03 -21.23
C GLU A 186 13.72 -19.56 -21.86
N ALA A 187 12.95 -20.46 -22.49
CA ALA A 187 11.65 -20.12 -23.07
C ALA A 187 10.63 -19.59 -22.04
N LEU A 188 10.63 -20.14 -20.82
CA LEU A 188 9.80 -19.63 -19.72
C LEU A 188 10.20 -18.22 -19.30
N TRP A 189 11.51 -17.95 -19.25
CA TRP A 189 12.02 -16.61 -18.94
C TRP A 189 11.67 -15.60 -20.04
N GLU A 190 11.82 -15.97 -21.32
CA GLU A 190 11.40 -15.12 -22.44
C GLU A 190 9.90 -14.79 -22.38
N GLN A 191 9.06 -15.80 -22.10
CA GLN A 191 7.63 -15.60 -21.91
C GLN A 191 7.32 -14.67 -20.73
N GLN A 192 8.08 -14.78 -19.63
CA GLN A 192 7.95 -13.89 -18.49
C GLN A 192 8.32 -12.44 -18.87
N GLN A 193 9.42 -12.23 -19.58
CA GLN A 193 9.84 -10.91 -20.05
C GLN A 193 8.80 -10.27 -20.99
N GLU A 194 8.24 -11.06 -21.91
CA GLU A 194 7.18 -10.58 -22.79
C GLU A 194 5.93 -10.15 -21.99
N ARG A 195 5.53 -10.95 -21.00
CA ARG A 195 4.40 -10.63 -20.11
C ARG A 195 4.65 -9.35 -19.31
N GLU A 196 5.85 -9.16 -18.77
CA GLU A 196 6.23 -7.95 -18.05
C GLU A 196 6.13 -6.72 -18.95
N LEU A 197 6.65 -6.79 -20.18
CA LEU A 197 6.57 -5.70 -21.14
C LEU A 197 5.12 -5.38 -21.52
N GLN A 198 4.30 -6.39 -21.81
CA GLN A 198 2.87 -6.20 -22.09
C GLN A 198 2.14 -5.56 -20.91
N ASN A 199 2.47 -5.97 -19.68
CA ASN A 199 1.90 -5.37 -18.47
C ASN A 199 2.30 -3.90 -18.31
N GLU A 200 3.55 -3.54 -18.62
CA GLU A 200 3.98 -2.14 -18.60
C GLU A 200 3.24 -1.30 -19.66
N GLU A 201 3.05 -1.82 -20.87
CA GLU A 201 2.28 -1.14 -21.92
C GLU A 201 0.81 -0.96 -21.54
N ASN A 202 0.19 -2.01 -20.99
CA ASN A 202 -1.17 -1.96 -20.47
C ASN A 202 -1.30 -0.93 -19.35
N ALA A 203 -0.33 -0.90 -18.42
CA ALA A 203 -0.30 0.08 -17.33
C ALA A 203 -0.15 1.51 -17.86
N ARG A 204 0.66 1.73 -18.90
CA ARG A 204 0.78 3.05 -19.56
C ARG A 204 -0.54 3.46 -20.21
N SER A 205 -1.15 2.56 -20.98
CA SER A 205 -2.45 2.79 -21.63
C SER A 205 -3.56 3.09 -20.61
N LEU A 206 -3.60 2.37 -19.50
CA LEU A 206 -4.55 2.60 -18.42
C LEU A 206 -4.34 3.97 -17.76
N ARG A 207 -3.09 4.37 -17.50
CA ARG A 207 -2.78 5.71 -16.97
C ARG A 207 -3.22 6.82 -17.93
N GLU A 208 -3.01 6.64 -19.23
CA GLU A 208 -3.45 7.61 -20.23
C GLU A 208 -4.98 7.71 -20.31
N ARG A 209 -5.69 6.59 -20.29
CA ARG A 209 -7.16 6.55 -20.24
C ARG A 209 -7.70 7.20 -18.98
N ASN A 210 -7.16 6.87 -17.82
CA ASN A 210 -7.56 7.45 -16.54
C ASN A 210 -7.33 8.97 -16.54
N LYS A 211 -6.17 9.43 -17.02
CA LYS A 211 -5.88 10.86 -17.21
C LYS A 211 -6.91 11.54 -18.11
N GLN A 212 -7.29 10.93 -19.23
CA GLN A 212 -8.32 11.48 -20.13
C GLN A 212 -9.70 11.52 -19.46
N GLN A 213 -10.08 10.48 -18.72
CA GLN A 213 -11.33 10.44 -17.97
C GLN A 213 -11.40 11.54 -16.90
N ILE A 214 -10.31 11.80 -16.18
CA ILE A 214 -10.23 12.90 -15.21
C ILE A 214 -10.40 14.25 -15.92
N LEU A 215 -9.70 14.47 -17.04
CA LEU A 215 -9.81 15.71 -17.81
C LEU A 215 -11.25 15.95 -18.31
N GLN A 216 -11.94 14.88 -18.75
CA GLN A 216 -13.34 14.94 -19.18
C GLN A 216 -14.31 15.18 -18.02
N LYS A 217 -14.18 14.45 -16.91
CA LYS A 217 -15.11 14.53 -15.76
C LYS A 217 -15.08 15.90 -15.09
N PHE A 218 -13.92 16.54 -15.02
CA PHE A 218 -13.73 17.76 -14.24
C PHE A 218 -13.77 19.06 -15.08
N ASP A 219 -14.11 18.99 -16.37
CA ASP A 219 -14.08 20.14 -17.29
C ASP A 219 -12.78 20.96 -17.18
N LEU A 220 -11.68 20.28 -16.82
CA LEU A 220 -10.38 20.91 -16.61
C LEU A 220 -9.85 21.28 -17.98
N ARG A 221 -10.17 22.48 -18.43
CA ARG A 221 -9.50 23.08 -19.58
C ARG A 221 -8.00 23.08 -19.26
N PRO A 222 -7.14 22.54 -20.15
CA PRO A 222 -5.71 22.68 -20.00
C PRO A 222 -5.41 24.17 -19.83
N VAL A 223 -4.95 24.57 -18.64
CA VAL A 223 -4.55 25.95 -18.40
C VAL A 223 -3.37 26.19 -19.34
N ALA A 224 -3.61 26.97 -20.39
CA ALA A 224 -2.56 27.33 -21.32
C ALA A 224 -1.43 27.96 -20.50
N LEU A 225 -0.25 27.34 -20.53
CA LEU A 225 0.95 27.90 -19.94
C LEU A 225 1.09 29.33 -20.50
N PRO A 226 1.16 30.36 -19.64
CA PRO A 226 1.18 31.74 -20.09
C PRO A 226 2.34 31.94 -21.07
N LYS A 227 2.00 32.26 -22.32
CA LYS A 227 2.93 32.35 -23.46
C LYS A 227 3.78 33.63 -23.45
N ASP A 228 3.55 34.52 -22.47
CA ASP A 228 4.22 35.81 -22.39
C ASP A 228 5.14 35.90 -21.16
N SER A 229 6.42 35.55 -21.35
CA SER A 229 7.51 35.78 -20.40
C SER A 229 8.06 37.21 -20.43
N LYS A 230 7.39 38.15 -21.09
CA LYS A 230 7.81 39.56 -21.17
C LYS A 230 6.77 40.46 -20.52
N LYS A 231 7.06 40.88 -19.28
CA LYS A 231 6.40 41.90 -18.44
C LYS A 231 5.48 41.37 -17.33
N VAL A 232 6.07 40.77 -16.29
CA VAL A 232 5.58 41.00 -14.92
C VAL A 232 6.81 41.23 -14.03
N GLY A 233 7.19 42.49 -13.88
CA GLY A 233 8.02 42.92 -12.77
C GLY A 233 7.14 42.97 -11.52
N LYS A 234 7.70 42.47 -10.41
CA LYS A 234 7.15 42.34 -9.04
C LYS A 234 6.42 41.03 -8.74
N ALA A 235 7.26 40.04 -8.40
CA ALA A 235 7.11 39.11 -7.28
C ALA A 235 5.77 38.38 -7.16
N GLU A 236 5.58 37.36 -8.00
CA GLU A 236 4.77 36.20 -7.64
C GLU A 236 5.65 35.14 -6.95
N PRO A 237 5.11 34.40 -5.96
CA PRO A 237 5.88 33.41 -5.22
C PRO A 237 6.19 32.21 -6.13
N SER A 238 7.46 31.86 -6.22
CA SER A 238 7.96 30.72 -6.98
C SER A 238 7.31 29.41 -6.50
N LEU A 239 6.59 28.76 -7.41
CA LEU A 239 6.02 27.41 -7.29
C LEU A 239 7.11 26.31 -7.41
N GLU A 240 8.24 26.48 -6.73
CA GLU A 240 9.36 25.53 -6.70
C GLU A 240 9.28 24.53 -5.51
N LEU A 241 8.16 24.44 -4.81
CA LEU A 241 8.09 23.75 -3.51
C LEU A 241 7.51 22.31 -3.53
N TRP A 242 7.36 21.66 -4.69
CA TRP A 242 6.77 20.31 -4.73
C TRP A 242 7.63 19.19 -5.33
N THR A 243 8.90 19.45 -5.63
CA THR A 243 9.85 18.40 -6.05
C THR A 243 11.04 18.39 -5.14
N GLY A 244 10.90 17.65 -4.04
CA GLY A 244 11.99 17.37 -3.11
C GLY A 244 11.51 17.47 -1.68
N LYS A 245 11.62 16.36 -0.93
CA LYS A 245 11.66 16.39 0.54
C LYS A 245 12.88 17.21 0.95
N GLN A 246 12.80 18.53 0.86
CA GLN A 246 13.73 19.40 1.55
C GLN A 246 13.42 19.22 3.03
N THR A 247 14.33 18.56 3.73
CA THR A 247 14.37 18.49 5.19
C THR A 247 14.25 19.93 5.68
N GLN A 248 13.04 20.33 6.07
CA GLN A 248 12.78 21.68 6.57
C GLN A 248 13.69 21.87 7.77
N GLN A 249 14.67 22.76 7.64
CA GLN A 249 15.48 23.16 8.77
C GLN A 249 14.53 23.74 9.81
N SER A 250 14.40 23.02 10.92
CA SER A 250 13.57 23.37 12.06
C SER A 250 13.93 24.79 12.52
N THR A 251 13.13 25.77 12.12
CA THR A 251 13.37 27.18 12.46
C THR A 251 12.99 27.38 13.92
N VAL A 252 14.00 27.51 14.78
CA VAL A 252 13.83 27.76 16.21
C VAL A 252 13.38 29.20 16.42
N ARG A 253 12.24 29.40 17.09
CA ARG A 253 11.73 30.74 17.42
C ARG A 253 11.94 31.06 18.90
N TYR A 254 12.26 32.31 19.19
CA TYR A 254 12.50 32.82 20.54
C TYR A 254 11.47 33.89 20.91
N LEU A 255 11.00 33.86 22.15
CA LEU A 255 10.18 34.90 22.80
C LEU A 255 10.84 35.19 24.15
N ASP A 256 11.16 36.47 24.43
CA ASP A 256 11.86 36.92 25.65
C ASP A 256 13.13 36.13 26.00
N GLY A 257 13.92 35.79 24.97
CA GLY A 257 15.18 35.07 25.13
C GLY A 257 15.03 33.57 25.46
N ARG A 258 13.81 33.01 25.49
CA ARG A 258 13.55 31.58 25.65
C ARG A 258 13.07 30.96 24.35
N VAL A 259 13.53 29.73 24.07
CA VAL A 259 13.08 28.93 22.91
C VAL A 259 11.63 28.51 23.13
N VAL A 260 10.73 28.91 22.23
CA VAL A 260 9.29 28.65 22.35
C VAL A 260 8.84 27.50 21.45
N THR A 261 9.41 27.39 20.24
CA THR A 261 9.07 26.30 19.32
C THR A 261 10.29 25.91 18.48
N THR A 262 10.49 24.59 18.32
CA THR A 262 11.48 24.01 17.41
C THR A 262 10.81 23.34 16.20
N LYS A 263 9.49 23.13 16.21
CA LYS A 263 8.76 22.34 15.21
C LYS A 263 8.10 23.13 14.07
N GLY A 264 8.38 24.43 13.95
CA GLY A 264 7.90 25.24 12.81
C GLY A 264 6.40 25.59 12.81
N GLU A 265 5.69 25.37 13.93
CA GLU A 265 4.29 25.77 14.04
C GLU A 265 4.14 27.31 14.03
N LYS A 266 3.18 27.80 13.24
CA LYS A 266 3.02 29.22 12.91
C LYS A 266 2.46 30.07 14.07
N PHE A 267 1.82 29.43 15.05
CA PHE A 267 1.16 30.08 16.17
C PHE A 267 1.72 29.56 17.49
N ILE A 268 2.17 30.46 18.36
CA ILE A 268 2.51 30.15 19.75
C ILE A 268 1.22 30.34 20.53
N ILE A 269 0.53 29.25 20.85
CA ILE A 269 -0.58 29.29 21.80
C ILE A 269 0.06 29.25 23.18
N GLU A 270 0.34 30.41 23.77
CA GLU A 270 0.58 30.47 25.21
C GLU A 270 -0.65 29.86 25.89
N LYS A 271 -0.46 28.74 26.58
CA LYS A 271 -1.47 28.20 27.49
C LYS A 271 -1.55 29.10 28.72
N THR A 272 -1.95 30.35 28.55
CA THR A 272 -2.50 31.20 29.61
C THR A 272 -3.96 30.77 29.80
N GLY A 273 -4.12 29.55 30.28
CA GLY A 273 -5.41 28.96 30.61
C GLY A 273 -5.39 28.59 32.08
N GLU A 274 -5.62 29.59 32.93
CA GLU A 274 -6.22 29.36 34.25
C GLU A 274 -7.46 28.50 34.02
N GLU A 275 -7.44 27.31 34.62
CA GLU A 275 -8.40 26.23 34.42
C GLU A 275 -9.76 26.68 34.98
N TRP A 276 -10.52 27.40 34.17
CA TRP A 276 -11.92 27.68 34.47
C TRP A 276 -12.70 26.39 34.30
N ASP A 277 -12.96 25.73 35.43
CA ASP A 277 -14.01 24.72 35.60
C ASP A 277 -15.36 25.31 35.21
N GLY A 278 -15.62 25.33 33.90
CA GLY A 278 -16.87 25.74 33.28
C GLY A 278 -17.93 24.66 33.43
N GLY A 279 -18.25 24.31 34.68
CA GLY A 279 -19.47 23.59 35.00
C GLY A 279 -20.69 24.38 34.55
N SER A 280 -21.29 24.01 33.41
CA SER A 280 -22.74 23.95 33.30
C SER A 280 -23.17 23.03 32.16
N ARG A 281 -23.81 21.92 32.54
CA ARG A 281 -24.59 21.05 31.64
C ARG A 281 -25.87 21.77 31.25
N GLY A 282 -25.76 22.78 30.37
CA GLY A 282 -26.92 23.42 29.75
C GLY A 282 -27.62 22.43 28.82
N LYS A 283 -28.78 21.89 29.24
CA LYS A 283 -29.72 21.21 28.35
C LYS A 283 -30.13 22.19 27.24
N VAL A 284 -29.73 21.91 26.01
CA VAL A 284 -30.22 22.62 24.83
C VAL A 284 -31.64 22.15 24.56
N TYR A 285 -32.63 22.90 25.05
CA TYR A 285 -34.00 22.77 24.54
C TYR A 285 -34.01 23.33 23.12
N THR A 286 -34.20 22.46 22.13
CA THR A 286 -34.40 22.90 20.74
C THR A 286 -35.70 23.70 20.66
N LYS A 287 -35.54 25.00 20.47
CA LYS A 287 -36.62 25.97 20.28
C LYS A 287 -37.29 25.71 18.92
N GLY A 288 -38.32 24.88 18.92
CA GLY A 288 -39.52 24.98 18.08
C GLY A 288 -39.36 24.87 16.56
N LYS A 289 -39.78 23.72 16.01
CA LYS A 289 -40.46 23.67 14.71
C LYS A 289 -41.96 23.60 15.00
N ARG A 290 -42.62 24.77 15.11
CA ARG A 290 -44.09 24.83 15.11
C ARG A 290 -44.54 24.42 13.71
N GLY A 291 -45.01 23.19 13.55
CA GLY A 291 -45.81 22.80 12.40
C GLY A 291 -47.07 23.67 12.35
N LYS A 292 -47.30 24.30 11.20
CA LYS A 292 -48.54 25.02 10.88
C LYS A 292 -49.60 23.98 10.52
N GLY A 293 -50.83 24.18 11.01
CA GLY A 293 -51.89 23.18 11.04
C GLY A 293 -52.20 22.46 9.73
N PHE A 294 -52.47 21.17 9.85
CA PHE A 294 -53.40 20.43 9.02
C PHE A 294 -54.73 20.36 9.79
N VAL A 295 -55.69 21.22 9.45
CA VAL A 295 -57.14 20.96 9.30
C VAL A 295 -57.66 22.00 8.32
#